data_AF-A0A2A9FE67-F1
#
_entry.id   AF-A0A2A9FE67-F1
#
_cell.length_a   1.000
_cell.length_b   1.000
_cell.length_c   1.000
_cell.angle_alpha   90.00
_cell.angle_beta   90.00
_cell.angle_gamma   90.00
#
_symmetry.space_group_name_H-M   'P 1'
#
loop_
_entity.id
_entity.type
_entity.pdbx_description
1 polymer ?
#
loop_
_entity_poly.entity_id
_entity_poly.type
_entity_poly.pdbx_seq_one_letter_code
_entity_poly.pdbx_strand_id
1 'polypeptide(L)'
;MNVDVLDKVRQAVASAHAAGHRTPGRPTLMKMTGATDYQVRKALDALGEDEPPAGASADEPGEAEPTMALPEPPRDAVVRLPRPWPLIFIGLAAAVAIWGGWVRLGELTGFGPINLLPGVGGGFTVNTAVVLPLSVEFYSAYALRVLLASDRLSERTRRFARRSFLASLVVGGGAQIASHIMVAARVPDAPWPVTTVVACVPLLVIGLATGLATLVKRDAPIGGAGGDRR
;
A
#
# COMPACT_ATOMS: atom_id res chain seq x y z
N MET A 1 -26.78 19.96 -11.82
CA MET A 1 -26.40 18.93 -12.82
C MET A 1 -26.65 19.56 -14.18
N ASN A 2 -25.68 19.59 -15.10
CA ASN A 2 -25.99 20.05 -16.46
C ASN A 2 -26.84 18.97 -17.11
N VAL A 3 -28.14 19.19 -17.18
CA VAL A 3 -29.13 18.29 -17.80
C VAL A 3 -28.68 17.88 -19.21
N ASP A 4 -28.09 18.83 -19.94
CA ASP A 4 -27.46 18.64 -21.26
C ASP A 4 -26.37 17.54 -21.30
N VAL A 5 -25.59 17.35 -20.23
CA VAL A 5 -24.53 16.33 -20.21
C VAL A 5 -25.12 14.94 -19.96
N LEU A 6 -26.15 14.85 -19.11
CA LEU A 6 -26.84 13.59 -18.83
C LEU A 6 -27.53 13.05 -20.09
N ASP A 7 -28.21 13.91 -20.85
CA ASP A 7 -28.90 13.53 -22.08
C ASP A 7 -27.93 13.09 -23.18
N LYS A 8 -26.78 13.78 -23.32
CA LYS A 8 -25.71 13.38 -24.26
C LYS A 8 -25.10 12.02 -23.92
N VAL A 9 -24.89 11.73 -22.63
CA VAL A 9 -24.38 10.42 -22.19
C VAL A 9 -25.44 9.33 -22.40
N ARG A 10 -26.71 9.60 -22.09
CA ARG A 10 -27.83 8.68 -22.32
C ARG A 10 -27.97 8.33 -23.80
N GLN A 11 -27.89 9.31 -24.69
CA GLN A 11 -27.97 9.11 -26.15
C GLN A 11 -26.76 8.34 -26.71
N ALA A 12 -25.56 8.57 -26.18
CA ALA A 12 -24.36 7.84 -26.58
C ALA A 12 -24.40 6.35 -26.14
N VAL A 13 -24.95 6.07 -24.97
CA VAL A 13 -25.15 4.69 -24.49
C VAL A 13 -26.26 3.99 -25.28
N ALA A 14 -27.39 4.65 -25.51
CA ALA A 14 -28.51 4.12 -26.29
C ALA A 14 -28.13 3.81 -27.75
N SER A 15 -27.35 4.68 -28.39
CA SER A 15 -26.87 4.45 -29.76
C SER A 15 -25.88 3.30 -29.87
N ALA A 16 -25.03 3.09 -28.86
CA ALA A 16 -24.14 1.93 -28.81
C ALA A 16 -24.92 0.61 -28.64
N HIS A 17 -25.96 0.60 -27.79
CA HIS A 17 -26.85 -0.55 -27.62
C HIS A 17 -27.65 -0.85 -28.91
N ALA A 18 -28.20 0.18 -29.55
CA ALA A 18 -28.92 0.01 -30.82
C ALA A 18 -28.02 -0.53 -31.95
N ALA A 19 -26.73 -0.24 -31.91
CA ALA A 19 -25.73 -0.74 -32.84
C ALA A 19 -25.12 -2.11 -32.44
N GLY A 20 -25.57 -2.72 -31.34
CA GLY A 20 -25.02 -3.99 -30.84
C GLY A 20 -23.57 -3.92 -30.33
N HIS A 21 -23.05 -2.71 -30.10
CA HIS A 21 -21.69 -2.49 -29.62
C HIS A 21 -21.63 -2.51 -28.09
N ARG A 22 -20.46 -2.87 -27.54
CA ARG A 22 -20.19 -2.73 -26.10
C ARG A 22 -20.31 -1.27 -25.68
N THR A 23 -20.81 -1.06 -24.45
CA THR A 23 -21.00 0.27 -23.88
C THR A 23 -19.70 1.09 -23.95
N PRO A 24 -19.73 2.33 -24.49
CA PRO A 24 -18.54 3.14 -24.66
C PRO A 24 -17.85 3.41 -23.32
N GLY A 25 -16.54 3.18 -23.25
CA GLY A 25 -15.76 3.48 -22.05
C GLY A 25 -15.74 4.98 -21.72
N ARG A 26 -15.48 5.31 -20.45
CA ARG A 26 -15.41 6.69 -19.94
C ARG A 26 -14.57 7.65 -20.81
N PRO A 27 -13.37 7.28 -21.31
CA PRO A 27 -12.58 8.17 -22.17
C PRO A 27 -13.27 8.49 -23.49
N THR A 28 -14.05 7.57 -24.03
CA THR A 28 -14.81 7.74 -25.27
C THR A 28 -15.99 8.69 -25.06
N LEU A 29 -16.71 8.52 -23.93
CA LEU A 29 -17.81 9.41 -23.56
C LEU A 29 -17.33 10.85 -23.31
N MET A 30 -16.15 11.05 -22.71
CA MET A 30 -15.55 12.38 -22.57
C MET A 30 -15.28 13.03 -23.94
N LYS A 31 -14.73 12.28 -24.90
CA LYS A 31 -14.47 12.78 -26.25
C LYS A 31 -15.76 13.12 -27.01
N MET A 32 -16.81 12.32 -26.85
CA MET A 32 -18.09 12.51 -27.54
C MET A 32 -18.95 13.64 -26.95
N THR A 33 -18.86 13.86 -25.63
CA THR A 33 -19.70 14.84 -24.93
C THR A 33 -19.00 16.15 -24.62
N GLY A 34 -17.67 16.21 -24.72
CA GLY A 34 -16.87 17.36 -24.30
C GLY A 34 -16.88 17.61 -22.79
N ALA A 35 -17.45 16.68 -22.01
CA ALA A 35 -17.59 16.81 -20.56
C ALA A 35 -16.35 16.32 -19.80
N THR A 36 -16.18 16.84 -18.59
CA THR A 36 -15.11 16.39 -17.67
C THR A 36 -15.38 14.98 -17.15
N ASP A 37 -14.33 14.24 -16.76
CA ASP A 37 -14.45 12.87 -16.21
C ASP A 37 -15.42 12.81 -15.03
N TYR A 38 -15.42 13.84 -14.18
CA TYR A 38 -16.34 13.96 -13.06
C TYR A 38 -17.81 14.04 -13.51
N GLN A 39 -18.10 14.82 -14.55
CA GLN A 39 -19.46 14.97 -15.08
C GLN A 39 -19.94 13.69 -15.78
N VAL A 40 -19.08 13.03 -16.55
CA VAL A 40 -19.38 11.75 -17.21
C VAL A 40 -19.64 10.66 -16.17
N ARG A 41 -18.82 10.57 -15.13
CA ARG A 41 -19.01 9.61 -14.04
C ARG A 41 -20.32 9.85 -13.30
N LYS A 42 -20.61 11.10 -12.95
CA LYS A 42 -21.87 11.45 -12.27
C LYS A 42 -23.10 11.16 -13.13
N ALA A 43 -22.99 11.31 -14.45
CA ALA A 43 -24.07 10.97 -15.38
C ALA A 43 -24.27 9.45 -15.53
N LEU A 44 -23.19 8.67 -15.58
CA LEU A 44 -23.27 7.20 -15.59
C LEU A 44 -23.86 6.64 -14.30
N ASP A 45 -23.46 7.19 -13.15
CA ASP A 45 -24.01 6.81 -11.84
C ASP A 45 -25.53 7.07 -11.79
N ALA A 46 -25.99 8.22 -12.31
CA ALA A 46 -27.42 8.55 -12.40
C ALA A 46 -28.20 7.63 -13.37
N LEU A 47 -27.59 7.17 -14.46
CA LEU A 47 -28.22 6.22 -15.37
C LEU A 47 -28.34 4.81 -14.76
N GLY A 48 -27.41 4.42 -13.88
CA GLY A 48 -27.47 3.15 -13.16
C GLY A 48 -28.50 3.14 -12.02
N GLU A 49 -28.92 4.30 -11.53
CA GLU A 49 -29.99 4.43 -10.53
C GLU A 49 -31.41 4.41 -11.16
N ASP A 50 -31.53 4.77 -12.45
CA ASP A 50 -32.80 4.87 -13.18
C ASP A 50 -33.19 3.58 -13.95
N GLU A 51 -32.36 2.51 -13.93
CA GLU A 51 -32.66 1.25 -14.63
C GLU A 51 -33.69 0.43 -13.83
N PRO A 52 -34.96 0.30 -14.28
CA PRO A 52 -35.93 -0.58 -13.64
C PRO A 52 -35.52 -2.03 -13.88
N PRO A 53 -35.82 -2.98 -12.97
CA PRO A 53 -35.54 -4.38 -13.21
C PRO A 53 -36.33 -4.86 -14.43
N ALA A 54 -35.62 -5.07 -15.54
CA ALA A 54 -36.17 -5.71 -16.72
C ALA A 54 -36.44 -7.18 -16.39
N GLY A 55 -37.71 -7.56 -16.28
CA GLY A 55 -38.13 -8.95 -16.29
C GLY A 55 -39.43 -9.26 -15.56
N ALA A 56 -40.57 -9.01 -16.20
CA ALA A 56 -41.81 -9.71 -15.90
C ALA A 56 -42.52 -10.03 -17.22
N SER A 57 -42.15 -11.17 -17.81
CA SER A 57 -42.94 -11.82 -18.86
C SER A 57 -43.57 -13.07 -18.22
N ALA A 58 -44.89 -13.13 -18.24
CA ALA A 58 -45.69 -14.29 -17.87
C ALA A 58 -46.03 -15.14 -19.12
N ASP A 59 -46.28 -16.43 -18.89
CA ASP A 59 -46.62 -17.54 -19.82
C ASP A 59 -45.47 -18.06 -20.73
N GLU A 60 -45.11 -19.35 -20.79
CA GLU A 60 -45.80 -20.64 -20.60
C GLU A 60 -44.90 -21.75 -19.96
N PRO A 61 -45.48 -22.89 -19.50
CA PRO A 61 -44.78 -23.96 -18.77
C PRO A 61 -44.30 -25.12 -19.66
N GLY A 62 -43.05 -25.55 -19.48
CA GLY A 62 -42.48 -26.74 -20.13
C GLY A 62 -41.31 -27.34 -19.35
N GLU A 63 -41.61 -28.36 -18.55
CA GLU A 63 -40.80 -29.48 -18.05
C GLU A 63 -39.25 -29.44 -18.23
N ALA A 64 -38.51 -29.36 -17.10
CA ALA A 64 -37.25 -30.11 -16.85
C ALA A 64 -36.76 -29.91 -15.40
N GLU A 65 -36.29 -31.00 -14.78
CA GLU A 65 -35.94 -31.19 -13.36
C GLU A 65 -35.01 -30.12 -12.73
N PRO A 66 -35.18 -29.77 -11.43
CA PRO A 66 -34.30 -28.83 -10.75
C PRO A 66 -33.02 -29.55 -10.27
N THR A 67 -31.99 -29.54 -11.10
CA THR A 67 -30.62 -29.60 -10.56
C THR A 67 -30.38 -28.29 -9.82
N MET A 68 -30.29 -28.34 -8.48
CA MET A 68 -29.86 -27.20 -7.66
C MET A 68 -28.41 -26.83 -8.02
N ALA A 69 -28.25 -26.04 -9.08
CA ALA A 69 -27.04 -25.26 -9.30
C ALA A 69 -27.02 -24.15 -8.25
N LEU A 70 -26.08 -24.25 -7.30
CA LEU A 70 -25.78 -23.14 -6.39
C LEU A 70 -25.53 -21.89 -7.27
N PRO A 71 -26.20 -20.76 -7.01
CA PRO A 71 -25.97 -19.55 -7.79
C PRO A 71 -24.48 -19.19 -7.68
N GLU A 72 -23.78 -19.21 -8.82
CA GLU A 72 -22.39 -18.73 -8.86
C GLU A 72 -22.40 -17.29 -8.32
N PRO A 73 -21.58 -16.97 -7.30
CA PRO A 73 -21.52 -15.61 -6.81
C PRO A 73 -21.12 -14.70 -7.98
N PRO A 74 -21.80 -13.54 -8.17
CA PRO A 74 -21.51 -12.64 -9.28
C PRO A 74 -20.02 -12.32 -9.28
N ARG A 75 -19.33 -12.72 -10.37
CA ARG A 75 -17.87 -12.65 -10.53
C ARG A 75 -17.30 -11.23 -10.53
N ASP A 76 -18.14 -10.22 -10.31
CA ASP A 76 -17.84 -8.80 -10.41
C ASP A 76 -18.23 -7.98 -9.18
N ALA A 77 -18.39 -8.60 -8.00
CA ALA A 77 -18.57 -7.85 -6.76
C ALA A 77 -17.29 -7.04 -6.45
N VAL A 78 -17.24 -5.80 -6.95
CA VAL A 78 -16.17 -4.84 -6.67
C VAL A 78 -16.19 -4.54 -5.17
N VAL A 79 -15.36 -5.25 -4.40
CA VAL A 79 -15.16 -4.99 -2.98
C VAL A 79 -14.58 -3.59 -2.84
N ARG A 80 -15.40 -2.63 -2.41
CA ARG A 80 -14.90 -1.30 -2.07
C ARG A 80 -14.11 -1.40 -0.78
N LEU A 81 -12.79 -1.25 -0.90
CA LEU A 81 -11.92 -1.14 0.27
C LEU A 81 -12.33 0.08 1.11
N PRO A 82 -12.36 -0.03 2.44
CA PRO A 82 -12.63 1.10 3.32
C PRO A 82 -11.59 2.21 3.12
N ARG A 83 -12.02 3.47 3.32
CA ARG A 83 -11.15 4.65 3.18
C ARG A 83 -9.93 4.53 4.13
N PRO A 84 -8.71 4.85 3.67
CA PRO A 84 -7.48 4.60 4.42
C PRO A 84 -7.25 5.56 5.61
N TRP A 85 -8.10 6.58 5.80
CA TRP A 85 -7.88 7.62 6.80
C TRP A 85 -7.69 7.13 8.25
N PRO A 86 -8.41 6.09 8.77
CA PRO A 86 -8.19 5.63 10.14
C PRO A 86 -6.84 4.92 10.28
N LEU A 87 -6.39 4.23 9.23
CA LEU A 87 -5.10 3.55 9.22
C LEU A 87 -3.93 4.55 9.30
N ILE A 88 -4.11 5.76 8.76
CA ILE A 88 -3.10 6.82 8.89
C ILE A 88 -2.97 7.25 10.35
N PHE A 89 -4.07 7.45 11.07
CA PHE A 89 -4.03 7.82 12.48
C PHE A 89 -3.46 6.71 13.35
N ILE A 90 -3.87 5.46 13.11
CA ILE A 90 -3.31 4.29 13.80
C ILE A 90 -1.81 4.18 13.53
N GLY A 91 -1.40 4.30 12.26
CA GLY A 91 0.00 4.24 11.85
C GLY A 91 0.84 5.36 12.45
N LEU A 92 0.32 6.58 12.50
CA LEU A 92 1.02 7.73 13.09
C LEU A 92 1.18 7.56 14.61
N ALA A 93 0.13 7.17 15.31
CA ALA A 93 0.18 6.94 16.75
C ALA A 93 1.18 5.81 17.10
N ALA A 94 1.13 4.72 16.34
CA ALA A 94 2.09 3.62 16.47
C ALA A 94 3.52 4.09 16.17
N ALA A 95 3.72 4.85 15.10
CA ALA A 95 5.04 5.38 14.73
C ALA A 95 5.62 6.26 15.83
N VAL A 96 4.83 7.17 16.43
CA VAL A 96 5.29 8.03 17.53
C VAL A 96 5.68 7.22 18.76
N ALA A 97 4.87 6.22 19.14
CA ALA A 97 5.17 5.35 20.27
C ALA A 97 6.45 4.53 20.03
N ILE A 98 6.57 3.95 18.82
CA ILE A 98 7.74 3.16 18.42
C ILE A 98 9.00 4.03 18.39
N TRP A 99 8.90 5.24 17.84
CA TRP A 99 9.98 6.21 17.74
C TRP A 99 10.57 6.57 19.10
N GLY A 100 9.72 6.92 20.06
CA GLY A 100 10.15 7.34 21.39
C GLY A 100 10.97 6.27 22.13
N GLY A 101 10.56 5.01 22.06
CA GLY A 101 11.31 3.92 22.70
C GLY A 101 12.64 3.63 22.03
N TRP A 102 12.72 3.71 20.70
CA TRP A 102 13.98 3.53 19.97
C TRP A 102 14.99 4.65 20.20
N VAL A 103 14.56 5.91 20.17
CA VAL A 103 15.44 7.06 20.45
C VAL A 103 16.00 6.92 21.85
N ARG A 104 15.14 6.60 22.82
CA ARG A 104 15.58 6.38 24.20
C ARG A 104 16.55 5.21 24.34
N LEU A 105 16.29 4.11 23.64
CA LEU A 105 17.22 2.97 23.59
C LEU A 105 18.56 3.36 22.97
N GLY A 106 18.54 4.16 21.91
CA GLY A 106 19.74 4.73 21.30
C GLY A 106 20.56 5.54 22.27
N GLU A 107 19.91 6.45 23.00
CA GLU A 107 20.54 7.27 24.04
C GLU A 107 21.21 6.41 25.13
N LEU A 108 20.51 5.37 25.61
CA LEU A 108 21.08 4.42 26.58
C LEU A 108 22.24 3.58 26.02
N THR A 109 22.33 3.41 24.69
CA THR A 109 23.37 2.60 24.03
C THR A 109 24.51 3.45 23.46
N GLY A 110 24.54 4.75 23.76
CA GLY A 110 25.62 5.66 23.34
C GLY A 110 25.41 6.32 21.96
N PHE A 111 24.27 6.09 21.31
CA PHE A 111 23.82 6.98 20.23
C PHE A 111 23.34 8.29 20.86
N GLY A 112 23.51 9.43 20.19
CA GLY A 112 23.21 10.70 20.83
C GLY A 112 23.60 11.90 19.99
N PRO A 113 23.59 13.10 20.57
CA PRO A 113 24.03 14.31 19.89
C PRO A 113 25.50 14.19 19.45
N ILE A 114 25.73 14.16 18.14
CA ILE A 114 27.07 14.21 17.54
C ILE A 114 27.19 15.50 16.75
N ASN A 115 28.30 16.22 16.95
CA ASN A 115 28.65 17.35 16.10
C ASN A 115 29.24 16.82 14.79
N LEU A 116 28.50 16.96 13.70
CA LEU A 116 28.91 16.50 12.37
C LEU A 116 29.92 17.43 11.70
N LEU A 117 30.02 18.68 12.15
CA LEU A 117 30.95 19.68 11.62
C LEU A 117 31.75 20.31 12.78
N PRO A 118 32.64 19.53 13.42
CA PRO A 118 33.50 20.07 14.46
C PRO A 118 34.44 21.12 13.85
N GLY A 119 34.40 22.34 14.39
CA GLY A 119 35.30 23.44 13.98
C GLY A 119 34.81 24.34 12.85
N VAL A 120 33.60 24.15 12.31
CA VAL A 120 33.01 25.04 11.30
C VAL A 120 31.82 25.82 11.88
N GLY A 121 31.98 27.13 12.04
CA GLY A 121 30.92 28.02 12.54
C GLY A 121 30.38 27.60 13.91
N GLY A 122 29.05 27.62 14.07
CA GLY A 122 28.36 27.19 15.30
C GLY A 122 28.30 25.67 15.51
N GLY A 123 28.90 24.87 14.64
CA GLY A 123 28.74 23.41 14.63
C GLY A 123 27.36 22.96 14.14
N PHE A 124 27.24 21.69 13.76
CA PHE A 124 25.97 21.08 13.36
C PHE A 124 25.75 19.80 14.16
N THR A 125 24.89 19.87 15.17
CA THR A 125 24.65 18.75 16.09
C THR A 125 23.40 17.99 15.68
N VAL A 126 23.52 16.67 15.52
CA VAL A 126 22.41 15.77 15.19
C VAL A 126 22.36 14.65 16.23
N ASN A 127 21.17 14.37 16.76
CA ASN A 127 20.98 13.19 17.61
C ASN A 127 20.91 11.93 16.74
N THR A 128 21.98 11.12 16.77
CA THR A 128 22.08 9.90 15.97
C THR A 128 21.19 8.77 16.48
N ALA A 129 20.62 8.87 17.69
CA ALA A 129 19.63 7.92 18.18
C ALA A 129 18.39 7.87 17.30
N VAL A 130 18.10 8.96 16.56
CA VAL A 130 17.02 9.04 15.58
C VAL A 130 17.24 8.12 14.36
N VAL A 131 18.48 7.69 14.10
CA VAL A 131 18.79 6.78 12.99
C VAL A 131 18.25 5.38 13.22
N LEU A 132 18.21 4.92 14.48
CA LEU A 132 17.72 3.58 14.84
C LEU A 132 16.27 3.34 14.40
N PRO A 133 15.27 4.14 14.84
CA PRO A 133 13.90 3.94 14.40
C PRO A 133 13.77 4.18 12.90
N LEU A 134 14.43 5.20 12.35
CA LEU A 134 14.37 5.49 10.92
C LEU A 134 14.80 4.29 10.07
N SER A 135 15.93 3.66 10.40
CA SER A 135 16.46 2.54 9.62
C SER A 135 15.49 1.34 9.61
N VAL A 136 15.07 0.87 10.79
CA VAL A 136 14.23 -0.32 10.92
C VAL A 136 12.83 -0.07 10.39
N GLU A 137 12.20 1.06 10.70
CA GLU A 137 10.81 1.32 10.30
C GLU A 137 10.67 1.53 8.80
N PHE A 138 11.58 2.30 8.18
CA PHE A 138 11.54 2.47 6.73
C PHE A 138 11.81 1.16 5.99
N TYR A 139 12.73 0.34 6.50
CA TYR A 139 12.96 -0.98 5.92
C TYR A 139 11.74 -1.90 6.09
N SER A 140 11.10 -1.90 7.26
CA SER A 140 9.88 -2.67 7.54
C SER A 140 8.75 -2.29 6.60
N ALA A 141 8.51 -0.98 6.45
CA ALA A 141 7.50 -0.44 5.55
C ALA A 141 7.81 -0.81 4.09
N TYR A 142 9.08 -0.74 3.68
CA TYR A 142 9.50 -1.17 2.35
C TYR A 142 9.26 -2.67 2.14
N ALA A 143 9.67 -3.52 3.09
CA ALA A 143 9.45 -4.96 3.03
C ALA A 143 7.96 -5.33 2.97
N LEU A 144 7.13 -4.66 3.78
CA LEU A 144 5.68 -4.82 3.75
C LEU A 144 5.09 -4.40 2.41
N ARG A 145 5.51 -3.25 1.87
CA ARG A 145 5.06 -2.78 0.55
C ARG A 145 5.41 -3.78 -0.54
N VAL A 146 6.61 -4.33 -0.54
CA VAL A 146 7.03 -5.37 -1.49
C VAL A 146 6.20 -6.64 -1.31
N LEU A 147 5.90 -7.02 -0.08
CA LEU A 147 5.05 -8.18 0.21
C LEU A 147 3.62 -7.99 -0.32
N LEU A 148 3.04 -6.79 -0.18
CA LEU A 148 1.68 -6.44 -0.62
C LEU A 148 1.57 -6.24 -2.15
N ALA A 149 2.66 -5.95 -2.85
CA ALA A 149 2.70 -5.83 -4.32
C ALA A 149 2.79 -7.19 -5.04
N SER A 150 2.22 -8.24 -4.43
CA SER A 150 2.57 -9.66 -4.59
C SER A 150 2.47 -10.21 -6.01
N ASP A 151 1.58 -9.65 -6.84
CA ASP A 151 1.17 -10.22 -8.12
C ASP A 151 2.25 -10.15 -9.21
N ARG A 152 3.32 -9.39 -8.98
CA ARG A 152 4.39 -9.13 -9.97
C ARG A 152 5.75 -9.68 -9.58
N LEU A 153 5.85 -10.36 -8.43
CA LEU A 153 7.12 -10.77 -7.84
C LEU A 153 7.21 -12.28 -7.66
N SER A 154 8.43 -12.81 -7.73
CA SER A 154 8.67 -14.23 -7.51
C SER A 154 8.36 -14.66 -6.07
N GLU A 155 8.06 -15.95 -5.89
CA GLU A 155 7.86 -16.57 -4.58
C GLU A 155 9.09 -16.39 -3.66
N ARG A 156 10.31 -16.34 -4.24
CA ARG A 156 11.55 -16.12 -3.48
C ARG A 156 11.57 -14.71 -2.88
N THR A 157 11.28 -13.69 -3.69
CA THR A 157 11.24 -12.29 -3.26
C THR A 157 10.16 -12.07 -2.21
N ARG A 158 8.97 -12.65 -2.39
CA ARG A 158 7.88 -12.59 -1.40
C ARG A 158 8.26 -13.25 -0.07
N ARG A 159 8.86 -14.44 -0.09
CA ARG A 159 9.30 -15.12 1.15
C ARG A 159 10.37 -14.33 1.88
N PHE A 160 11.30 -13.71 1.15
CA PHE A 160 12.30 -12.83 1.75
C PHE A 160 11.63 -11.60 2.38
N ALA A 161 10.79 -10.89 1.63
CA ALA A 161 10.05 -9.73 2.13
C ALA A 161 9.23 -10.04 3.39
N ARG A 162 8.52 -11.18 3.41
CA ARG A 162 7.73 -11.62 4.57
C ARG A 162 8.61 -11.88 5.79
N ARG A 163 9.72 -12.62 5.62
CA ARG A 163 10.67 -12.91 6.71
C ARG A 163 11.29 -11.63 7.25
N SER A 164 11.72 -10.73 6.37
CA SER A 164 12.28 -9.44 6.74
C SER A 164 11.28 -8.56 7.47
N PHE A 165 10.04 -8.48 7.00
CA PHE A 165 8.99 -7.72 7.68
C PHE A 165 8.73 -8.27 9.09
N LEU A 166 8.58 -9.59 9.24
CA LEU A 166 8.38 -10.22 10.55
C LEU A 166 9.59 -10.02 11.47
N ALA A 167 10.80 -10.19 10.95
CA ALA A 167 12.03 -9.97 11.71
C ALA A 167 12.11 -8.54 12.23
N SER A 168 11.78 -7.55 11.40
CA SER A 168 11.77 -6.16 11.84
C SER A 168 10.69 -5.86 12.87
N LEU A 169 9.52 -6.50 12.81
CA LEU A 169 8.50 -6.37 13.86
C LEU A 169 9.01 -6.90 15.20
N VAL A 170 9.70 -8.04 15.20
CA VAL A 170 10.30 -8.61 16.42
C VAL A 170 11.39 -7.69 16.96
N VAL A 171 12.23 -7.13 16.09
CA VAL A 171 13.27 -6.17 16.47
C VAL A 171 12.67 -4.89 17.05
N GLY A 172 11.64 -4.32 16.40
CA GLY A 172 10.93 -3.13 16.87
C GLY A 172 10.23 -3.35 18.21
N GLY A 173 9.50 -4.46 18.36
CA GLY A 173 8.88 -4.84 19.63
C GLY A 173 9.90 -5.11 20.73
N GLY A 174 11.01 -5.78 20.40
CA GLY A 174 12.10 -6.05 21.33
C GLY A 174 12.77 -4.76 21.83
N ALA A 175 12.99 -3.79 20.94
CA ALA A 175 13.53 -2.48 21.30
C ALA A 175 12.60 -1.70 22.25
N GLN A 176 11.29 -1.74 21.99
CA GLN A 176 10.27 -1.15 22.87
C GLN A 176 10.31 -1.76 24.26
N ILE A 177 10.29 -3.10 24.34
CA ILE A 177 10.35 -3.83 25.61
C ILE A 177 11.65 -3.51 26.36
N ALA A 178 12.79 -3.57 25.68
CA ALA A 178 14.09 -3.26 26.28
C ALA A 178 14.15 -1.82 26.82
N SER A 179 13.66 -0.84 26.05
CA SER A 179 13.66 0.56 26.46
C SER A 179 12.82 0.77 27.73
N HIS A 180 11.63 0.17 27.80
CA HIS A 180 10.75 0.29 28.97
C HIS A 180 11.31 -0.44 30.20
N ILE A 181 11.87 -1.64 30.03
CA ILE A 181 12.47 -2.40 31.13
C ILE A 181 13.67 -1.63 31.72
N MET A 182 14.56 -1.11 30.89
CA MET A 182 15.74 -0.39 31.37
C MET A 182 15.38 0.91 32.10
N VAL A 183 14.38 1.65 31.61
CA VAL A 183 13.85 2.83 32.29
C VAL A 183 13.23 2.45 33.63
N ALA A 184 12.41 1.41 33.68
CA ALA A 184 11.78 0.95 34.91
C ALA A 184 12.82 0.49 35.95
N ALA A 185 13.90 -0.15 35.50
CA ALA A 185 15.01 -0.58 36.34
C ALA A 185 16.01 0.53 36.69
N ARG A 186 15.81 1.76 36.20
CA ARG A 186 16.73 2.91 36.38
C ARG A 186 18.17 2.62 35.96
N VAL A 187 18.32 1.87 34.88
CA VAL A 187 19.63 1.56 34.29
C VAL A 187 20.18 2.86 33.65
N PRO A 188 21.37 3.33 34.06
CA PRO A 188 21.94 4.57 33.52
C PRO A 188 22.43 4.41 32.09
N ASP A 189 23.08 3.27 31.81
CA ASP A 189 23.63 2.91 30.50
C ASP A 189 23.25 1.47 30.16
N ALA A 190 22.88 1.22 28.91
CA ALA A 190 22.51 -0.11 28.47
C ALA A 190 23.68 -1.09 28.64
N PRO A 191 23.41 -2.33 29.10
CA PRO A 191 24.45 -3.34 29.24
C PRO A 191 25.05 -3.68 27.88
N TRP A 192 26.34 -3.99 27.85
CA TRP A 192 27.11 -4.18 26.62
C TRP A 192 26.45 -5.11 25.57
N PRO A 193 25.72 -6.20 25.91
CA PRO A 193 25.10 -7.03 24.89
C PRO A 193 24.01 -6.28 24.13
N VAL A 194 23.23 -5.45 24.82
CA VAL A 194 22.17 -4.63 24.20
C VAL A 194 22.82 -3.60 23.29
N THR A 195 23.86 -2.92 23.77
CA THR A 195 24.62 -1.95 22.99
C THR A 195 25.21 -2.55 21.73
N THR A 196 25.83 -3.73 21.81
CA THR A 196 26.38 -4.44 20.64
C THR A 196 25.29 -4.76 19.62
N VAL A 197 24.16 -5.32 20.05
CA VAL A 197 23.06 -5.66 19.15
C VAL A 197 22.49 -4.41 18.47
N VAL A 198 22.22 -3.35 19.24
CA VAL A 198 21.66 -2.09 18.73
C VAL A 198 22.64 -1.42 17.75
N ALA A 199 23.94 -1.43 18.03
CA ALA A 199 24.96 -0.88 17.14
C ALA A 199 25.04 -1.59 15.78
N CYS A 200 24.72 -2.89 15.72
CA CYS A 200 24.70 -3.65 14.47
C CYS A 200 23.46 -3.40 13.61
N VAL A 201 22.37 -2.84 14.18
CA VAL A 201 21.08 -2.68 13.48
C VAL A 201 21.20 -1.91 12.16
N PRO A 202 21.83 -0.71 12.10
CA PRO A 202 21.91 0.04 10.86
C PRO A 202 22.65 -0.70 9.73
N LEU A 203 23.71 -1.45 10.08
CA LEU A 203 24.49 -2.24 9.14
C LEU A 203 23.67 -3.39 8.55
N LEU A 204 22.95 -4.12 9.41
CA LEU A 204 22.08 -5.22 9.00
C LEU A 204 20.95 -4.73 8.10
N VAL A 205 20.34 -3.59 8.45
CA VAL A 205 19.25 -2.97 7.67
C VAL A 205 19.71 -2.62 6.26
N ILE A 206 20.90 -2.02 6.10
CA ILE A 206 21.43 -1.68 4.77
C ILE A 206 21.61 -2.94 3.90
N GLY A 207 22.16 -4.02 4.46
CA GLY A 207 22.32 -5.29 3.74
C GLY A 207 20.98 -5.90 3.33
N LEU A 208 20.02 -5.93 4.24
CA LEU A 208 18.68 -6.46 4.01
C LEU A 208 17.87 -5.61 3.01
N ALA A 209 18.01 -4.28 3.06
CA ALA A 209 17.39 -3.36 2.11
C ALA A 209 17.96 -3.53 0.70
N THR A 210 19.29 -3.59 0.58
CA THR A 210 19.97 -3.78 -0.70
C THR A 210 19.64 -5.14 -1.32
N GLY A 211 19.63 -6.19 -0.49
CA GLY A 211 19.25 -7.54 -0.90
C GLY A 211 17.82 -7.59 -1.45
N LEU A 212 16.85 -7.03 -0.71
CA LEU A 212 15.46 -7.00 -1.15
C LEU A 212 15.27 -6.16 -2.41
N ALA A 213 15.89 -4.97 -2.49
CA ALA A 213 15.83 -4.12 -3.68
C ALA A 213 16.40 -4.82 -4.92
N THR A 214 17.49 -5.57 -4.75
CA THR A 214 18.10 -6.35 -5.84
C THR A 214 17.16 -7.47 -6.31
N LEU A 215 16.50 -8.17 -5.38
CA LEU A 215 15.50 -9.19 -5.72
C LEU A 215 14.31 -8.60 -6.48
N VAL A 216 13.78 -7.48 -6.02
CA VAL A 216 12.69 -6.76 -6.70
C VAL A 216 13.11 -6.30 -8.09
N LYS A 217 14.33 -5.78 -8.26
CA LYS A 217 14.85 -5.37 -9.57
C LYS A 217 15.02 -6.53 -10.54
N ARG A 218 15.39 -7.72 -10.06
CA ARG A 218 15.52 -8.93 -10.89
C ARG A 218 14.18 -9.49 -11.34
N ASP A 219 13.14 -9.30 -10.54
CA ASP A 219 11.78 -9.74 -10.85
C ASP A 219 11.02 -8.75 -11.75
N ALA A 220 11.51 -7.51 -11.89
CA ALA A 220 10.90 -6.53 -12.79
C ALA A 220 11.03 -7.03 -14.26
N PRO A 221 9.92 -7.13 -15.01
CA PRO A 221 9.98 -7.55 -16.39
C PRO A 221 10.88 -6.61 -17.18
N ILE A 222 11.80 -7.16 -17.99
CA ILE A 222 12.62 -6.40 -18.94
C ILE A 222 11.66 -5.76 -19.95
N GLY A 223 11.19 -4.56 -19.65
CA GLY A 223 10.32 -3.80 -20.54
C GLY A 223 11.12 -3.25 -21.72
N GLY A 224 10.93 -3.84 -22.90
CA GLY A 224 10.96 -3.10 -24.17
C GLY A 224 12.27 -3.04 -24.96
N ALA A 225 12.94 -4.15 -25.24
CA ALA A 225 13.96 -4.21 -26.29
C ALA A 225 13.71 -5.42 -27.21
N GLY A 226 12.72 -5.29 -28.10
CA GLY A 226 12.39 -6.34 -29.06
C GLY A 226 11.29 -5.95 -30.07
N GLY A 227 11.14 -4.66 -30.38
CA GLY A 227 10.24 -4.17 -31.42
C GLY A 227 11.02 -3.77 -32.67
N ASP A 228 10.79 -4.51 -33.76
CA ASP A 228 11.03 -4.21 -35.18
C ASP A 228 12.41 -3.72 -35.65
N ARG A 229 13.17 -4.70 -36.16
CA ARG A 229 13.90 -4.54 -37.43
C ARG A 229 13.53 -5.71 -38.34
N ARG A 230 12.49 -5.56 -39.16
CA ARG A 230 12.40 -6.13 -40.52
C ARG A 230 11.49 -5.26 -41.36
#